data_AF-A0A7T5R356-F1
#
_entry.id   AF-A0A7T5R356-F1
#
_cell.length_a   1.000
_cell.length_b   1.000
_cell.length_c   1.000
_cell.angle_alpha   90.00
_cell.angle_beta   90.00
_cell.angle_gamma   90.00
#
_symmetry.space_group_name_H-M   'P 1'
#
loop_
_entity.id
_entity.type
_entity.pdbx_description
1 polymer ?
#
loop_
_entity_poly.entity_id
_entity_poly.type
_entity_poly.pdbx_seq_one_letter_code
_entity_poly.pdbx_strand_id
1 'polypeptide(L)'
;MTKTTAKSKTVKKAAARGADLPARDHDRKYVRVIADYGPLGDLAFAEVTDRLHAVMRDAGVADYKIDLTGVPAFDTYATGFALAQLAINSPLGKDHIFYVNTAPRKDKKSARINNEGEGLVYVRLKNGIQIVAVNSGYSLTFVKPYATVIRELRVDKAGSQFRSRDIFPQAVAAVLAGDSKILGKDVSASVPVAVPENRVLYTDGYGNLKTSVRPVDLKKLKGKHAYLKVGDADQKSVMVGTGIFDVADGDYCFARGSSGWAKPNGRDRVEFSEVVCRGGNAAEGFDRPAGGKVLMWKPILR
;
A
#
# COMPACT_ATOMS: atom_id res chain seq x y z
N MET A 1 -19.35 -22.18 73.47
CA MET A 1 -18.10 -21.39 73.46
C MET A 1 -16.97 -22.27 72.96
N THR A 2 -16.54 -22.08 71.72
CA THR A 2 -15.34 -22.73 71.18
C THR A 2 -14.72 -21.79 70.16
N LYS A 3 -13.57 -21.24 70.52
CA LYS A 3 -12.65 -20.49 69.66
C LYS A 3 -11.90 -21.50 68.79
N THR A 4 -11.75 -21.21 67.50
CA THR A 4 -10.71 -21.85 66.67
C THR A 4 -9.90 -20.77 65.96
N THR A 5 -8.60 -20.83 66.23
CA THR A 5 -7.54 -19.91 65.86
C THR A 5 -7.08 -20.07 64.40
N ALA A 6 -6.58 -18.96 63.86
CA ALA A 6 -6.05 -18.80 62.52
C ALA A 6 -4.80 -19.65 62.22
N LYS A 7 -4.65 -20.05 60.94
CA LYS A 7 -3.35 -20.33 60.32
C LYS A 7 -3.21 -19.50 59.04
N SER A 8 -2.26 -18.57 59.10
CA SER A 8 -1.71 -17.81 57.98
C SER A 8 -0.96 -18.73 57.01
N LYS A 9 -1.26 -18.62 55.71
CA LYS A 9 -0.43 -19.16 54.62
C LYS A 9 0.11 -17.98 53.81
N THR A 10 1.37 -17.66 54.02
CA THR A 10 2.15 -16.73 53.20
C THR A 10 2.55 -17.45 51.91
N VAL A 11 1.94 -17.08 50.77
CA VAL A 11 2.38 -17.51 49.44
C VAL A 11 3.50 -16.58 48.98
N LYS A 12 4.71 -17.13 48.82
CA LYS A 12 5.87 -16.43 48.24
C LYS A 12 5.55 -16.04 46.79
N LYS A 13 5.58 -14.74 46.51
CA LYS A 13 5.45 -14.15 45.18
C LYS A 13 6.73 -14.44 44.40
N ALA A 14 6.68 -15.34 43.42
CA ALA A 14 7.76 -15.54 42.47
C ALA A 14 7.83 -14.31 41.56
N ALA A 15 8.90 -13.52 41.67
CA ALA A 15 9.22 -12.46 40.73
C ALA A 15 9.62 -13.11 39.40
N ALA A 16 8.77 -12.99 38.39
CA ALA A 16 9.13 -13.32 37.02
C ALA A 16 10.25 -12.34 36.59
N ARG A 17 11.45 -12.88 36.36
CA ARG A 17 12.54 -12.19 35.68
C ARG A 17 12.03 -11.85 34.28
N GLY A 18 11.81 -10.56 34.03
CA GLY A 18 11.69 -10.06 32.67
C GLY A 18 12.98 -10.38 31.94
N ALA A 19 12.91 -11.25 30.94
CA ALA A 19 13.97 -11.31 29.95
C ALA A 19 13.93 -9.97 29.22
N ASP A 20 14.94 -9.14 29.45
CA ASP A 20 15.20 -7.98 28.61
C ASP A 20 15.29 -8.47 27.16
N LEU A 21 14.26 -8.15 26.37
CA LEU A 21 14.37 -8.22 24.92
C LEU A 21 15.54 -7.31 24.54
N PRO A 22 16.51 -7.77 23.73
CA PRO A 22 17.64 -6.93 23.35
C PRO A 22 17.13 -5.62 22.76
N ALA A 23 17.76 -4.52 23.18
CA ALA A 23 17.50 -3.19 22.64
C ALA A 23 17.48 -3.29 21.10
N ARG A 24 16.42 -2.78 20.47
CA ARG A 24 16.29 -2.80 19.01
C ARG A 24 17.47 -2.03 18.43
N ASP A 25 18.28 -2.73 17.66
CA ASP A 25 19.36 -2.14 16.87
C ASP A 25 18.73 -1.12 15.89
N HIS A 26 19.05 0.16 16.09
CA HIS A 26 18.45 1.28 15.37
C HIS A 26 19.18 1.59 14.04
N ASP A 27 20.16 0.76 13.64
CA ASP A 27 20.98 1.04 12.47
C ASP A 27 20.52 0.32 11.18
N ARG A 28 19.70 -0.72 11.28
CA ARG A 28 19.23 -1.45 10.10
C ARG A 28 18.23 -0.64 9.27
N LYS A 29 18.49 -0.52 7.96
CA LYS A 29 17.52 0.06 7.00
C LYS A 29 16.67 -1.00 6.30
N TYR A 30 15.41 -0.68 6.08
CA TYR A 30 14.48 -1.53 5.32
C TYR A 30 14.08 -0.79 4.05
N VAL A 31 14.28 -1.42 2.90
CA VAL A 31 13.84 -0.90 1.60
C VAL A 31 12.72 -1.79 1.09
N ARG A 32 11.53 -1.22 0.92
CA ARG A 32 10.40 -1.89 0.27
C ARG A 32 10.30 -1.44 -1.16
N VAL A 33 10.51 -2.36 -2.09
CA VAL A 33 10.27 -2.13 -3.52
C VAL A 33 8.80 -2.44 -3.82
N ILE A 34 8.04 -1.46 -4.30
CA ILE A 34 6.68 -1.67 -4.81
C ILE A 34 6.69 -1.35 -6.31
N ALA A 35 6.50 -2.35 -7.15
CA ALA A 35 6.62 -2.14 -8.59
C ALA A 35 5.79 -3.10 -9.45
N ASP A 36 5.56 -2.68 -10.70
CA ASP A 36 4.82 -3.40 -11.73
C ASP A 36 5.73 -4.19 -12.69
N TYR A 37 6.88 -4.66 -12.19
CA TYR A 37 7.91 -5.38 -12.94
C TYR A 37 7.56 -6.83 -13.33
N GLY A 38 6.31 -7.24 -13.12
CA GLY A 38 5.87 -8.61 -13.34
C GLY A 38 5.74 -9.41 -12.02
N PRO A 39 5.68 -10.74 -12.11
CA PRO A 39 5.63 -11.62 -10.94
C PRO A 39 6.86 -11.47 -10.04
N LEU A 40 6.72 -11.82 -8.75
CA LEU A 40 7.88 -11.92 -7.87
C LEU A 40 8.87 -12.97 -8.42
N GLY A 41 10.12 -12.59 -8.61
CA GLY A 41 11.15 -13.42 -9.27
C GLY A 41 11.38 -13.08 -10.74
N ASP A 42 10.62 -12.15 -11.33
CA ASP A 42 10.93 -11.61 -12.66
C ASP A 42 12.34 -10.98 -12.69
N LEU A 43 13.01 -11.09 -13.84
CA LEU A 43 14.35 -10.53 -14.06
C LEU A 43 14.41 -9.03 -13.75
N ALA A 44 13.36 -8.29 -14.07
CA ALA A 44 13.28 -6.86 -13.79
C ALA A 44 13.34 -6.55 -12.28
N PHE A 45 12.76 -7.39 -11.42
CA PHE A 45 12.93 -7.27 -9.98
C PHE A 45 14.36 -7.58 -9.54
N ALA A 46 14.98 -8.63 -10.09
CA ALA A 46 16.36 -8.99 -9.77
C ALA A 46 17.34 -7.88 -10.14
N GLU A 47 17.27 -7.36 -11.36
CA GLU A 47 18.15 -6.29 -11.85
C GLU A 47 18.05 -5.00 -11.01
N VAL A 48 16.83 -4.61 -10.63
CA VAL A 48 16.62 -3.43 -9.77
C VAL A 48 17.16 -3.70 -8.36
N THR A 49 16.96 -4.91 -7.84
CA THR A 49 17.45 -5.31 -6.52
C THR A 49 18.97 -5.29 -6.47
N ASP A 50 19.65 -5.86 -7.46
CA ASP A 50 21.12 -5.84 -7.57
C ASP A 50 21.65 -4.41 -7.65
N ARG A 51 20.97 -3.55 -8.42
CA ARG A 51 21.35 -2.14 -8.48
C ARG A 51 21.16 -1.43 -7.14
N LEU A 52 20.06 -1.69 -6.45
CA LEU A 52 19.84 -1.17 -5.10
C LEU A 52 20.92 -1.69 -4.14
N HIS A 53 21.33 -2.95 -4.23
CA HIS A 53 22.44 -3.45 -3.42
C HIS A 53 23.74 -2.69 -3.69
N ALA A 54 24.08 -2.48 -4.96
CA ALA A 54 25.28 -1.74 -5.35
C ALA A 54 25.28 -0.31 -4.80
N VAL A 55 24.20 0.46 -5.00
CA VAL A 55 24.13 1.86 -4.52
C VAL A 55 24.13 1.96 -3.00
N MET A 56 23.52 1.00 -2.30
CA MET A 56 23.50 0.98 -0.83
C MET A 56 24.89 0.72 -0.26
N ARG A 57 25.63 -0.23 -0.85
CA ARG A 57 27.03 -0.50 -0.48
C ARG A 57 27.91 0.71 -0.76
N ASP A 58 27.78 1.32 -1.93
CA ASP A 58 28.59 2.48 -2.33
C ASP A 58 28.29 3.71 -1.45
N ALA A 59 27.07 3.80 -0.90
CA ALA A 59 26.68 4.80 0.09
C ALA A 59 27.11 4.49 1.53
N GLY A 60 27.81 3.37 1.77
CA GLY A 60 28.25 2.95 3.10
C GLY A 60 27.14 2.40 4.00
N VAL A 61 25.96 2.07 3.45
CA VAL A 61 24.86 1.46 4.22
C VAL A 61 25.13 -0.03 4.36
N ALA A 62 25.74 -0.42 5.49
CA ALA A 62 26.21 -1.78 5.71
C ALA A 62 25.10 -2.77 6.09
N ASP A 63 24.12 -2.37 6.90
CA ASP A 63 23.01 -3.24 7.30
C ASP A 63 21.67 -2.75 6.73
N TYR A 64 21.17 -3.50 5.76
CA TYR A 64 19.85 -3.26 5.19
C TYR A 64 19.19 -4.55 4.71
N LYS A 65 17.86 -4.48 4.55
CA LYS A 65 17.05 -5.52 3.93
C LYS A 65 16.22 -4.93 2.79
N ILE A 66 16.16 -5.63 1.66
CA ILE A 66 15.25 -5.32 0.56
C ILE A 66 14.10 -6.33 0.56
N ASP A 67 12.87 -5.83 0.60
CA ASP A 67 11.66 -6.63 0.43
C ASP A 67 10.93 -6.20 -0.85
N LEU A 68 10.37 -7.15 -1.58
CA LEU A 68 9.69 -6.91 -2.85
C LEU A 68 8.16 -7.01 -2.70
N THR A 69 7.44 -6.21 -3.46
CA THR A 69 5.97 -6.25 -3.54
C THR A 69 5.57 -5.94 -4.98
N GLY A 70 5.07 -6.97 -5.66
CA GLY A 70 4.53 -6.85 -7.01
C GLY A 70 3.14 -6.23 -7.00
N VAL A 71 2.88 -5.37 -7.97
CA VAL A 71 1.55 -4.84 -8.30
C VAL A 71 1.24 -5.12 -9.78
N PRO A 72 -0.04 -5.16 -10.19
CA PRO A 72 -0.39 -5.39 -11.58
C PRO A 72 0.21 -4.35 -12.53
N ALA A 73 0.50 -4.78 -13.77
CA ALA A 73 1.08 -3.94 -14.81
C ALA A 73 0.30 -2.61 -14.97
N PHE A 74 1.01 -1.49 -14.86
CA PHE A 74 0.49 -0.14 -15.05
C PHE A 74 -0.61 0.31 -14.06
N ASP A 75 -0.83 -0.42 -12.98
CA ASP A 75 -1.95 -0.18 -12.06
C ASP A 75 -1.58 0.79 -10.92
N THR A 76 -1.66 2.08 -11.21
CA THR A 76 -1.35 3.13 -10.21
C THR A 76 -2.32 3.16 -9.02
N TYR A 77 -3.51 2.55 -9.12
CA TYR A 77 -4.44 2.43 -7.99
C TYR A 77 -3.94 1.37 -7.00
N ALA A 78 -3.57 0.19 -7.51
CA ALA A 78 -2.98 -0.88 -6.72
C ALA A 78 -1.68 -0.42 -6.06
N THR A 79 -0.81 0.28 -6.80
CA THR A 79 0.42 0.87 -6.28
C THR A 79 0.15 1.81 -5.12
N GLY A 80 -0.77 2.77 -5.31
CA GLY A 80 -1.10 3.75 -4.27
C GLY A 80 -1.71 3.10 -3.04
N PHE A 81 -2.58 2.11 -3.23
CA PHE A 81 -3.21 1.37 -2.14
C PHE A 81 -2.18 0.56 -1.33
N ALA A 82 -1.34 -0.23 -2.01
CA ALA A 82 -0.30 -1.03 -1.37
C ALA A 82 0.72 -0.14 -0.63
N LEU A 83 1.15 0.96 -1.26
CA LEU A 83 2.04 1.93 -0.64
C LEU A 83 1.46 2.49 0.65
N ALA A 84 0.21 2.98 0.62
CA ALA A 84 -0.40 3.55 1.81
C ALA A 84 -0.65 2.50 2.91
N GLN A 85 -1.13 1.31 2.54
CA GLN A 85 -1.38 0.22 3.48
C GLN A 85 -0.09 -0.19 4.22
N LEU A 86 1.05 -0.22 3.52
CA LEU A 86 2.33 -0.62 4.10
C LEU A 86 3.06 0.54 4.79
N ALA A 87 3.11 1.72 4.18
CA ALA A 87 3.86 2.85 4.72
C ALA A 87 3.16 3.46 5.95
N ILE A 88 1.88 3.80 5.86
CA ILE A 88 1.21 4.51 6.96
C ILE A 88 1.12 3.65 8.22
N ASN A 89 0.94 2.33 8.04
CA ASN A 89 0.89 1.37 9.15
C ASN A 89 2.27 0.84 9.58
N SER A 90 3.38 1.26 8.96
CA SER A 90 4.67 0.67 9.27
C SER A 90 5.14 1.05 10.68
N PRO A 91 5.54 0.06 11.51
CA PRO A 91 6.11 0.33 12.84
C PRO A 91 7.59 0.76 12.78
N LEU A 92 8.20 0.74 11.60
CA LEU A 92 9.64 1.00 11.39
C LEU A 92 9.97 2.49 11.21
N GLY A 93 8.96 3.32 10.94
CA GLY A 93 9.13 4.78 10.83
C GLY A 93 10.25 5.20 9.88
N LYS A 94 11.17 6.04 10.37
CA LYS A 94 12.29 6.60 9.59
C LYS A 94 13.29 5.57 9.04
N ASP A 95 13.28 4.34 9.55
CA ASP A 95 14.19 3.28 9.12
C ASP A 95 13.64 2.47 7.95
N HIS A 96 12.42 2.79 7.49
CA HIS A 96 11.77 2.18 6.35
C HIS A 96 11.66 3.17 5.18
N ILE A 97 12.26 2.77 4.06
CA ILE A 97 12.26 3.50 2.80
C ILE A 97 11.44 2.71 1.79
N PHE A 98 10.61 3.42 1.03
CA PHE A 98 9.86 2.82 -0.08
C PHE A 98 10.47 3.29 -1.40
N TYR A 99 10.81 2.33 -2.26
CA TYR A 99 11.19 2.56 -3.63
C TYR A 99 10.04 2.10 -4.53
N VAL A 100 9.33 3.05 -5.15
CA VAL A 100 8.01 2.80 -5.76
C VAL A 100 8.03 3.17 -7.23
N ASN A 101 7.72 2.20 -8.09
CA ASN A 101 7.72 2.43 -9.53
C ASN A 101 6.55 1.72 -10.21
N THR A 102 5.62 2.52 -10.70
CA THR A 102 4.61 2.09 -11.68
C THR A 102 4.51 3.21 -12.69
N ALA A 103 4.89 2.95 -13.94
CA ALA A 103 4.95 3.99 -14.96
C ALA A 103 4.15 3.52 -16.18
N PRO A 104 2.83 3.79 -16.23
CA PRO A 104 1.95 3.31 -17.29
C PRO A 104 2.40 3.69 -18.69
N ARG A 105 3.16 4.79 -18.87
CA ARG A 105 3.56 5.33 -20.18
C ARG A 105 2.39 5.52 -21.18
N LYS A 106 1.15 5.65 -20.68
CA LYS A 106 -0.11 5.75 -21.46
C LYS A 106 -0.60 7.19 -21.67
N ASP A 107 0.16 8.17 -21.20
CA ASP A 107 -0.17 9.61 -21.20
C ASP A 107 0.06 10.29 -22.56
N LYS A 108 0.97 9.77 -23.40
CA LYS A 108 1.22 10.29 -24.75
C LYS A 108 0.91 9.22 -25.80
N LYS A 109 0.03 9.55 -26.76
CA LYS A 109 -0.24 8.70 -27.94
C LYS A 109 0.93 8.71 -28.95
N SER A 110 1.78 9.73 -28.90
CA SER A 110 2.98 9.85 -29.74
C SER A 110 4.19 9.18 -29.11
N ALA A 111 5.13 8.69 -29.93
CA ALA A 111 6.43 8.23 -29.47
C ALA A 111 7.11 9.32 -28.62
N ARG A 112 7.73 8.92 -27.51
CA ARG A 112 8.47 9.81 -26.62
C ARG A 112 9.86 10.04 -27.21
N ILE A 113 10.28 11.29 -27.31
CA ILE A 113 11.67 11.64 -27.67
C ILE A 113 12.55 11.26 -26.46
N ASN A 114 13.69 10.61 -26.70
CA ASN A 114 14.72 10.28 -25.70
C ASN A 114 14.25 9.51 -24.44
N ASN A 115 13.19 8.70 -24.55
CA ASN A 115 12.63 7.92 -23.44
C ASN A 115 12.16 8.75 -22.24
N GLU A 116 11.79 10.02 -22.45
CA GLU A 116 11.23 10.88 -21.40
C GLU A 116 10.02 10.22 -20.72
N GLY A 117 9.87 10.40 -19.41
CA GLY A 117 8.68 9.95 -18.70
C GLY A 117 8.42 10.67 -17.40
N GLU A 118 7.52 10.09 -16.61
CA GLU A 118 7.09 10.65 -15.33
C GLU A 118 8.30 10.97 -14.43
N GLY A 119 8.20 12.06 -13.68
CA GLY A 119 9.26 12.52 -12.78
C GLY A 119 9.35 11.66 -11.52
N LEU A 120 10.57 11.55 -10.99
CA LEU A 120 10.81 10.92 -9.69
C LEU A 120 10.59 11.96 -8.57
N VAL A 121 9.96 11.55 -7.48
CA VAL A 121 9.67 12.41 -6.35
C VAL A 121 10.09 11.78 -5.04
N TYR A 122 10.46 12.64 -4.10
CA TYR A 122 10.69 12.34 -2.71
C TYR A 122 9.46 12.74 -1.89
N VAL A 123 8.98 11.82 -1.06
CA VAL A 123 7.94 12.07 -0.07
C VAL A 123 8.47 11.70 1.32
N ARG A 124 8.26 12.59 2.29
CA ARG A 124 8.46 12.28 3.72
C ARG A 124 7.12 12.27 4.41
N LEU A 125 6.80 11.19 5.11
CA LEU A 125 5.57 11.07 5.89
C LEU A 125 5.76 11.55 7.33
N LYS A 126 4.66 11.90 8.01
CA LYS A 126 4.63 12.29 9.42
C LYS A 126 5.24 11.25 10.37
N ASN A 127 5.20 9.97 10.03
CA ASN A 127 5.80 8.88 10.80
C ASN A 127 7.31 8.67 10.50
N GLY A 128 7.93 9.57 9.74
CA GLY A 128 9.36 9.53 9.40
C GLY A 128 9.71 8.73 8.15
N ILE A 129 8.77 7.95 7.61
CA ILE A 129 9.00 7.15 6.39
C ILE A 129 9.40 8.04 5.23
N GLN A 130 10.32 7.52 4.43
CA GLN A 130 10.83 8.13 3.23
C GLN A 130 10.38 7.33 2.02
N ILE A 131 9.93 8.01 0.98
CA ILE A 131 9.43 7.38 -0.24
C ILE A 131 10.13 8.03 -1.43
N VAL A 132 10.74 7.21 -2.26
CA VAL A 132 11.27 7.57 -3.58
C VAL A 132 10.35 6.92 -4.60
N ALA A 133 9.53 7.71 -5.29
CA ALA A 133 8.47 7.20 -6.14
C ALA A 133 8.40 7.89 -7.48
N VAL A 134 7.98 7.17 -8.51
CA VAL A 134 7.52 7.81 -9.75
C VAL A 134 6.16 8.46 -9.49
N ASN A 135 6.05 9.76 -9.80
CA ASN A 135 4.80 10.49 -9.68
C ASN A 135 3.89 10.20 -10.88
N SER A 136 3.14 9.11 -10.79
CA SER A 136 2.25 8.62 -11.85
C SER A 136 0.84 8.34 -11.32
N GLY A 137 -0.17 8.78 -12.07
CA GLY A 137 -1.59 8.48 -11.79
C GLY A 137 -1.95 8.65 -10.32
N TYR A 138 -2.38 7.57 -9.67
CA TYR A 138 -2.81 7.56 -8.28
C TYR A 138 -1.79 7.01 -7.27
N SER A 139 -0.56 6.71 -7.71
CA SER A 139 0.47 6.02 -6.91
C SER A 139 0.81 6.71 -5.57
N LEU A 140 0.65 8.03 -5.49
CA LEU A 140 0.94 8.82 -4.28
C LEU A 140 -0.30 9.43 -3.61
N THR A 141 -1.49 9.20 -4.19
CA THR A 141 -2.71 9.89 -3.77
C THR A 141 -3.08 9.58 -2.33
N PHE A 142 -2.97 8.32 -1.92
CA PHE A 142 -3.35 7.90 -0.56
C PHE A 142 -2.37 8.35 0.52
N VAL A 143 -1.09 8.55 0.19
CA VAL A 143 -0.06 8.99 1.16
C VAL A 143 0.05 10.52 1.24
N LYS A 144 -0.41 11.26 0.23
CA LYS A 144 -0.35 12.73 0.19
C LYS A 144 -0.87 13.41 1.46
N PRO A 145 -2.02 13.05 2.05
CA PRO A 145 -2.51 13.68 3.29
C PRO A 145 -1.62 13.45 4.53
N TYR A 146 -0.68 12.51 4.44
CA TYR A 146 0.23 12.10 5.51
C TYR A 146 1.65 12.63 5.29
N ALA A 147 1.89 13.29 4.15
CA ALA A 147 3.18 13.84 3.81
C ALA A 147 3.45 15.17 4.52
N THR A 148 4.68 15.35 5.00
CA THR A 148 5.23 16.65 5.43
C THR A 148 6.08 17.30 4.34
N VAL A 149 6.54 16.52 3.36
CA VAL A 149 7.34 16.99 2.22
C VAL A 149 6.93 16.19 0.99
N ILE A 150 6.71 16.86 -0.15
CA ILE A 150 6.60 16.23 -1.47
C ILE A 150 7.41 17.08 -2.46
N ARG A 151 8.57 16.59 -2.88
CA ARG A 151 9.48 17.32 -3.77
C ARG A 151 9.89 16.47 -4.96
N GLU A 152 10.12 17.12 -6.09
CA GLU A 152 10.78 16.49 -7.22
C GLU A 152 12.21 16.08 -6.84
N LEU A 153 12.69 14.96 -7.37
CA LEU A 153 14.10 14.57 -7.29
C LEU A 153 14.82 14.99 -8.57
N ARG A 154 15.96 15.66 -8.41
CA ARG A 154 16.85 16.07 -9.50
C ARG A 154 17.64 14.88 -10.01
N VAL A 155 16.98 14.07 -10.83
CA VAL A 155 17.57 12.93 -11.55
C VAL A 155 17.34 13.10 -13.04
N ASP A 156 18.20 12.48 -13.84
CA ASP A 156 18.03 12.49 -15.29
C ASP A 156 16.68 11.87 -15.68
N LYS A 157 15.90 12.62 -16.46
CA LYS A 157 14.56 12.21 -16.89
C LYS A 157 14.57 11.38 -18.17
N ALA A 158 15.72 11.33 -18.84
CA ALA A 158 15.96 10.70 -20.13
C ALA A 158 17.23 9.83 -20.05
N GLY A 159 17.59 9.17 -21.17
CA GLY A 159 18.87 8.46 -21.28
C GLY A 159 18.86 6.98 -20.89
N SER A 160 17.72 6.43 -20.44
CA SER A 160 17.54 4.98 -20.26
C SER A 160 16.11 4.56 -20.60
N GLN A 161 15.98 3.39 -21.23
CA GLN A 161 14.69 2.72 -21.44
C GLN A 161 14.13 2.11 -20.14
N PHE A 162 15.00 1.84 -19.16
CA PHE A 162 14.66 1.26 -17.85
C PHE A 162 15.19 2.11 -16.69
N ARG A 163 14.70 3.36 -16.60
CA ARG A 163 15.16 4.38 -15.64
C ARG A 163 15.12 3.93 -14.17
N SER A 164 14.18 3.07 -13.80
CA SER A 164 14.07 2.54 -12.45
C SER A 164 15.13 1.49 -12.09
N ARG A 165 15.86 0.98 -13.08
CA ARG A 165 17.09 0.23 -12.88
C ARG A 165 18.29 1.16 -12.99
N ASP A 166 18.37 1.97 -14.05
CA ASP A 166 19.65 2.62 -14.39
C ASP A 166 19.91 3.94 -13.64
N ILE A 167 18.85 4.70 -13.33
CA ILE A 167 18.96 6.10 -12.87
C ILE A 167 18.46 6.25 -11.43
N PHE A 168 17.24 5.80 -11.16
CA PHE A 168 16.54 6.11 -9.92
C PHE A 168 17.12 5.46 -8.65
N PRO A 169 17.80 4.29 -8.67
CA PRO A 169 18.42 3.73 -7.46
C PRO A 169 19.41 4.67 -6.78
N GLN A 170 20.14 5.49 -7.55
CA GLN A 170 21.08 6.48 -6.99
C GLN A 170 20.39 7.52 -6.11
N ALA A 171 19.12 7.83 -6.40
CA ALA A 171 18.36 8.76 -5.58
C ALA A 171 18.02 8.19 -4.19
N VAL A 172 17.91 6.87 -4.06
CA VAL A 172 17.69 6.21 -2.76
C VAL A 172 18.91 6.43 -1.86
N ALA A 173 20.11 6.23 -2.39
CA ALA A 173 21.37 6.47 -1.69
C ALA A 173 21.49 7.94 -1.24
N ALA A 174 21.25 8.90 -2.14
CA ALA A 174 21.30 10.32 -1.81
C ALA A 174 20.28 10.73 -0.73
N VAL A 175 19.06 10.19 -0.79
CA VAL A 175 18.02 10.40 0.22
C VAL A 175 18.44 9.84 1.58
N LEU A 176 19.03 8.66 1.62
CA LEU A 176 19.55 8.03 2.84
C LEU A 176 20.71 8.81 3.45
N ALA A 177 21.58 9.37 2.62
CA ALA A 177 22.67 10.25 3.05
C ALA A 177 22.18 11.63 3.52
N GLY A 178 20.89 11.93 3.37
CA GLY A 178 20.32 13.23 3.71
C GLY A 178 20.75 14.37 2.78
N ASP A 179 21.16 14.05 1.55
CA ASP A 179 21.61 15.06 0.60
C ASP A 179 20.44 15.94 0.14
N SER A 180 20.37 17.17 0.65
CA SER A 180 19.33 18.12 0.26
C SER A 180 19.47 18.62 -1.19
N LYS A 181 20.64 18.46 -1.84
CA LYS A 181 20.89 18.98 -3.19
C LYS A 181 20.08 18.24 -4.24
N ILE A 182 19.75 16.97 -4.00
CA ILE A 182 18.88 16.18 -4.90
C ILE A 182 17.42 16.64 -4.85
N LEU A 183 17.00 17.37 -3.81
CA LEU A 183 15.63 17.86 -3.68
C LEU A 183 15.41 19.08 -4.56
N GLY A 184 14.42 18.96 -5.45
CA GLY A 184 13.94 20.02 -6.32
C GLY A 184 12.79 20.82 -5.69
N LYS A 185 11.91 21.30 -6.57
CA LYS A 185 10.72 22.10 -6.22
C LYS A 185 9.66 21.24 -5.52
N ASP A 186 8.78 21.91 -4.79
CA ASP A 186 7.54 21.30 -4.30
C ASP A 186 6.66 20.89 -5.49
N VAL A 187 6.16 19.66 -5.46
CA VAL A 187 5.27 19.12 -6.49
C VAL A 187 3.99 18.53 -5.91
N SER A 188 3.64 18.89 -4.68
CA SER A 188 2.44 18.44 -3.98
C SER A 188 1.17 18.68 -4.80
N ALA A 189 1.13 19.78 -5.55
CA ALA A 189 0.00 20.15 -6.41
C ALA A 189 -0.19 19.21 -7.60
N SER A 190 0.87 18.51 -8.05
CA SER A 190 0.79 17.56 -9.17
C SER A 190 0.25 16.19 -8.79
N VAL A 191 0.21 15.86 -7.50
CA VAL A 191 -0.34 14.60 -7.00
C VAL A 191 -1.86 14.77 -6.82
N PRO A 192 -2.71 13.87 -7.35
CA PRO A 192 -4.16 13.96 -7.14
C PRO A 192 -4.53 14.01 -5.66
N VAL A 193 -5.60 14.75 -5.34
CA VAL A 193 -6.04 14.95 -3.94
C VAL A 193 -6.83 13.77 -3.38
N ALA A 194 -7.48 12.99 -4.25
CA ALA A 194 -8.29 11.84 -3.87
C ALA A 194 -8.38 10.84 -5.04
N VAL A 195 -8.60 9.58 -4.72
CA VAL A 195 -9.02 8.58 -5.71
C VAL A 195 -10.51 8.75 -6.00
N PRO A 196 -10.97 8.51 -7.25
CA PRO A 196 -12.40 8.50 -7.55
C PRO A 196 -13.16 7.47 -6.70
N GLU A 197 -14.37 7.83 -6.28
CA GLU A 197 -15.29 6.93 -5.58
C GLU A 197 -15.77 5.80 -6.52
N ASN A 198 -16.23 4.69 -5.92
CA ASN A 198 -16.72 3.51 -6.63
C ASN A 198 -15.71 2.98 -7.66
N ARG A 199 -14.49 2.68 -7.20
CA ARG A 199 -13.38 2.11 -7.98
C ARG A 199 -12.80 0.88 -7.30
N VAL A 200 -12.33 -0.07 -8.12
CA VAL A 200 -11.44 -1.13 -7.62
C VAL A 200 -10.12 -0.46 -7.28
N LEU A 201 -9.59 -0.73 -6.10
CA LEU A 201 -8.34 -0.16 -5.62
C LEU A 201 -7.21 -1.18 -5.65
N TYR A 202 -7.49 -2.42 -5.23
CA TYR A 202 -6.49 -3.47 -5.12
C TYR A 202 -7.19 -4.83 -5.07
N THR A 203 -6.51 -5.88 -5.54
CA THR A 203 -6.96 -7.28 -5.44
C THR A 203 -5.94 -8.03 -4.58
N ASP A 204 -6.35 -8.71 -3.50
CA ASP A 204 -5.38 -9.52 -2.72
C ASP A 204 -5.12 -10.88 -3.37
N GLY A 205 -4.18 -11.63 -2.78
CA GLY A 205 -3.87 -13.00 -3.16
C GLY A 205 -5.01 -14.01 -2.97
N TYR A 206 -6.11 -13.66 -2.27
CA TYR A 206 -7.32 -14.48 -2.22
C TYR A 206 -8.31 -14.12 -3.34
N GLY A 207 -8.05 -13.05 -4.09
CA GLY A 207 -8.93 -12.56 -5.14
C GLY A 207 -10.03 -11.62 -4.64
N ASN A 208 -9.96 -11.11 -3.41
CA ASN A 208 -10.92 -10.13 -2.91
C ASN A 208 -10.64 -8.75 -3.52
N LEU A 209 -11.70 -8.05 -3.92
CA LEU A 209 -11.61 -6.72 -4.50
C LEU A 209 -11.78 -5.65 -3.43
N LYS A 210 -10.77 -4.83 -3.23
CA LYS A 210 -10.77 -3.70 -2.29
C LYS A 210 -11.27 -2.50 -3.05
N THR A 211 -12.21 -1.75 -2.51
CA THR A 211 -12.93 -0.73 -3.28
C THR A 211 -12.92 0.63 -2.59
N SER A 212 -13.06 1.70 -3.36
CA SER A 212 -13.28 3.06 -2.83
C SER A 212 -14.74 3.34 -2.44
N VAL A 213 -15.62 2.34 -2.47
CA VAL A 213 -16.95 2.46 -1.85
C VAL A 213 -16.77 2.52 -0.34
N ARG A 214 -17.34 3.53 0.31
CA ARG A 214 -17.10 3.73 1.74
C ARG A 214 -17.98 2.74 2.53
N PRO A 215 -17.47 2.10 3.58
CA PRO A 215 -18.28 1.20 4.42
C PRO A 215 -19.55 1.84 4.99
N VAL A 216 -19.55 3.16 5.22
CA VAL A 216 -20.72 3.91 5.68
C VAL A 216 -21.87 3.88 4.66
N ASP A 217 -21.57 3.85 3.36
CA ASP A 217 -22.57 3.82 2.29
C ASP A 217 -23.29 2.47 2.23
N LEU A 218 -22.62 1.39 2.66
CA LEU A 218 -23.20 0.05 2.77
C LEU A 218 -24.11 -0.13 4.00
N LYS A 219 -23.97 0.74 5.02
CA LYS A 219 -24.60 0.55 6.33
C LYS A 219 -26.13 0.38 6.27
N LYS A 220 -26.81 1.09 5.35
CA LYS A 220 -28.27 1.06 5.19
C LYS A 220 -28.78 -0.22 4.50
N LEU A 221 -27.89 -0.97 3.84
CA LEU A 221 -28.24 -2.18 3.10
C LEU A 221 -27.79 -3.46 3.78
N LYS A 222 -27.24 -3.38 5.00
CA LYS A 222 -26.81 -4.57 5.75
C LYS A 222 -27.91 -5.64 5.81
N GLY A 223 -27.54 -6.88 5.50
CA GLY A 223 -28.43 -8.04 5.42
C GLY A 223 -29.32 -8.07 4.17
N LYS A 224 -29.12 -7.16 3.21
CA LYS A 224 -29.86 -7.11 1.94
C LYS A 224 -28.94 -7.42 0.78
N HIS A 225 -29.52 -7.87 -0.32
CA HIS A 225 -28.80 -8.02 -1.58
C HIS A 225 -28.72 -6.71 -2.35
N ALA A 226 -27.62 -6.54 -3.06
CA ALA A 226 -27.41 -5.52 -4.06
C ALA A 226 -27.00 -6.19 -5.39
N TYR A 227 -27.31 -5.53 -6.49
CA TYR A 227 -26.63 -5.82 -7.75
C TYR A 227 -25.32 -5.07 -7.79
N LEU A 228 -24.25 -5.75 -8.20
CA LEU A 228 -22.93 -5.19 -8.40
C LEU A 228 -22.43 -5.52 -9.81
N LYS A 229 -21.91 -4.50 -10.50
CA LYS A 229 -21.21 -4.62 -11.77
C LYS A 229 -19.84 -3.94 -11.66
N VAL A 230 -18.80 -4.60 -12.18
CA VAL A 230 -17.41 -4.09 -12.14
C VAL A 230 -16.88 -3.99 -13.57
N GLY A 231 -16.66 -2.77 -14.05
CA GLY A 231 -16.28 -2.52 -15.44
C GLY A 231 -17.28 -3.16 -16.42
N ASP A 232 -16.75 -4.02 -17.29
CA ASP A 232 -17.50 -4.69 -18.35
C ASP A 232 -18.04 -6.07 -17.95
N ALA A 233 -17.61 -6.58 -16.79
CA ALA A 233 -18.01 -7.88 -16.28
C ALA A 233 -19.52 -7.98 -16.04
N ASP A 234 -20.02 -9.21 -16.03
CA ASP A 234 -21.43 -9.47 -15.77
C ASP A 234 -21.86 -9.00 -14.38
N GLN A 235 -23.08 -8.49 -14.31
CA GLN A 235 -23.69 -8.07 -13.06
C GLN A 235 -23.95 -9.28 -12.16
N LYS A 236 -23.57 -9.20 -10.89
CA LYS A 236 -23.81 -10.24 -9.89
C LYS A 236 -24.69 -9.74 -8.74
N SER A 237 -25.42 -10.67 -8.13
CA SER A 237 -26.07 -10.44 -6.84
C SER A 237 -25.03 -10.61 -5.74
N VAL A 238 -24.93 -9.63 -4.84
CA VAL A 238 -24.03 -9.65 -3.69
C VAL A 238 -24.81 -9.36 -2.42
N MET A 239 -24.54 -10.11 -1.35
CA MET A 239 -25.09 -9.79 -0.03
C MET A 239 -24.29 -8.66 0.61
N VAL A 240 -24.96 -7.63 1.13
CA VAL A 240 -24.28 -6.59 1.90
C VAL A 240 -24.13 -7.05 3.35
N GLY A 241 -22.93 -7.49 3.71
CA GLY A 241 -22.63 -8.08 5.01
C GLY A 241 -22.21 -7.06 6.09
N THR A 242 -22.22 -7.51 7.35
CA THR A 242 -21.48 -6.87 8.44
C THR A 242 -19.99 -7.20 8.35
N GLY A 243 -19.66 -8.41 7.92
CA GLY A 243 -18.32 -8.86 7.60
C GLY A 243 -18.29 -9.76 6.36
N ILE A 244 -17.07 -10.05 5.89
CA ILE A 244 -16.83 -10.82 4.67
C ILE A 244 -17.26 -12.29 4.75
N PHE A 245 -17.56 -12.81 5.96
CA PHE A 245 -17.93 -14.21 6.20
C PHE A 245 -19.43 -14.44 6.37
N ASP A 246 -20.26 -13.41 6.22
CA ASP A 246 -21.72 -13.44 6.50
C ASP A 246 -22.56 -14.16 5.44
N VAL A 247 -21.92 -14.83 4.47
CA VAL A 247 -22.56 -15.54 3.36
C VAL A 247 -22.18 -17.02 3.35
N ALA A 248 -22.91 -17.83 2.59
CA ALA A 248 -22.58 -19.23 2.36
C ALA A 248 -21.38 -19.37 1.41
N ASP A 249 -20.81 -20.57 1.34
CA ASP A 249 -19.74 -20.88 0.39
C ASP A 249 -20.22 -20.68 -1.07
N GLY A 250 -19.38 -20.08 -1.92
CA GLY A 250 -19.69 -19.70 -3.30
C GLY A 250 -20.43 -18.37 -3.47
N ASP A 251 -21.00 -17.81 -2.39
CA ASP A 251 -21.73 -16.54 -2.45
C ASP A 251 -20.82 -15.32 -2.38
N TYR A 252 -21.26 -14.24 -3.03
CA TYR A 252 -20.59 -12.95 -2.98
C TYR A 252 -21.06 -12.12 -1.78
N CYS A 253 -20.10 -11.54 -1.05
CA CYS A 253 -20.37 -10.58 0.02
C CYS A 253 -19.70 -9.24 -0.29
N PHE A 254 -20.42 -8.14 -0.03
CA PHE A 254 -19.92 -6.78 -0.10
C PHE A 254 -19.99 -6.13 1.28
N ALA A 255 -18.86 -5.99 1.96
CA ALA A 255 -18.82 -5.59 3.36
C ALA A 255 -17.63 -4.69 3.67
N ARG A 256 -17.52 -4.24 4.93
CA ARG A 256 -16.30 -3.59 5.43
C ARG A 256 -15.15 -4.60 5.42
N GLY A 257 -14.03 -4.20 4.81
CA GLY A 257 -12.81 -4.97 4.72
C GLY A 257 -11.89 -4.80 5.92
N SER A 258 -10.76 -5.51 5.88
CA SER A 258 -9.70 -5.42 6.90
C SER A 258 -8.70 -4.29 6.63
N SER A 259 -8.62 -3.87 5.37
CA SER A 259 -7.66 -2.85 4.91
C SER A 259 -8.01 -1.45 5.44
N GLY A 260 -6.98 -0.63 5.64
CA GLY A 260 -7.12 0.72 6.15
C GLY A 260 -5.98 1.16 7.06
N TRP A 261 -6.00 2.43 7.43
CA TRP A 261 -4.96 3.06 8.23
C TRP A 261 -5.53 4.23 9.05
N ALA A 262 -4.80 4.66 10.08
CA ALA A 262 -5.17 5.84 10.86
C ALA A 262 -5.18 7.09 9.97
N LYS A 263 -6.15 7.99 10.17
CA LYS A 263 -6.18 9.32 9.54
C LYS A 263 -5.11 10.23 10.17
N PRO A 264 -4.75 11.36 9.52
CA PRO A 264 -3.74 12.28 10.05
C PRO A 264 -4.08 12.87 11.43
N ASN A 265 -5.35 12.81 11.86
CA ASN A 265 -5.79 13.23 13.19
C ASN A 265 -5.53 12.20 14.30
N GLY A 266 -5.09 10.99 13.96
CA GLY A 266 -4.79 9.91 14.89
C GLY A 266 -5.99 9.28 15.61
N ARG A 267 -7.21 9.79 15.41
CA ARG A 267 -8.44 9.34 16.09
C ARG A 267 -9.32 8.48 15.19
N ASP A 268 -9.41 8.87 13.92
CA ASP A 268 -10.23 8.19 12.93
C ASP A 268 -9.39 7.23 12.09
N ARG A 269 -10.07 6.32 11.39
CA ARG A 269 -9.46 5.44 10.39
C ARG A 269 -10.04 5.69 9.01
N VAL A 270 -9.19 5.55 8.00
CA VAL A 270 -9.63 5.28 6.63
C VAL A 270 -9.99 3.80 6.59
N GLU A 271 -11.16 3.51 6.05
CA GLU A 271 -11.71 2.16 5.95
C GLU A 271 -12.18 1.90 4.54
N PHE A 272 -12.00 0.68 4.09
CA PHE A 272 -12.39 0.26 2.74
C PHE A 272 -13.45 -0.82 2.82
N SER A 273 -14.30 -0.86 1.80
CA SER A 273 -15.16 -2.01 1.58
C SER A 273 -14.48 -3.00 0.65
N GLU A 274 -14.83 -4.27 0.81
CA GLU A 274 -14.30 -5.38 0.05
C GLU A 274 -15.44 -6.21 -0.53
N VAL A 275 -15.27 -6.63 -1.79
CA VAL A 275 -16.12 -7.63 -2.44
C VAL A 275 -15.36 -8.94 -2.40
N VAL A 276 -15.97 -9.95 -1.79
CA VAL A 276 -15.41 -11.29 -1.62
C VAL A 276 -16.33 -12.32 -2.24
N CYS A 277 -15.77 -13.48 -2.56
CA CYS A 277 -16.52 -14.69 -2.89
C CYS A 277 -16.09 -15.74 -1.87
N ARG A 278 -16.98 -16.14 -0.95
CA ARG A 278 -16.59 -17.04 0.13
C ARG A 278 -16.20 -18.40 -0.45
N GLY A 279 -15.04 -18.92 -0.05
CA GLY A 279 -14.50 -20.17 -0.61
C GLY A 279 -14.05 -20.08 -2.08
N GLY A 280 -14.15 -18.90 -2.69
CA GLY A 280 -13.80 -18.68 -4.09
C GLY A 280 -12.94 -17.43 -4.29
N ASN A 281 -12.98 -16.90 -5.51
CA ASN A 281 -12.18 -15.76 -5.93
C ASN A 281 -13.10 -14.71 -6.57
N ALA A 282 -13.29 -13.57 -5.89
CA ALA A 282 -14.18 -12.52 -6.40
C ALA A 282 -13.65 -11.91 -7.69
N ALA A 283 -12.33 -11.72 -7.80
CA ALA A 283 -11.70 -11.15 -8.97
C ALA A 283 -11.96 -12.02 -10.20
N GLU A 284 -11.86 -13.34 -10.11
CA GLU A 284 -12.23 -14.23 -11.21
C GLU A 284 -13.69 -14.09 -11.62
N GLY A 285 -14.59 -13.98 -10.64
CA GLY A 285 -15.99 -13.71 -10.90
C GLY A 285 -16.23 -12.42 -11.71
N PHE A 286 -15.40 -11.40 -11.51
CA PHE A 286 -15.51 -10.09 -12.15
C PHE A 286 -14.44 -9.85 -13.23
N ASP A 287 -13.97 -10.90 -13.90
CA ASP A 287 -13.02 -10.84 -15.03
C ASP A 287 -11.66 -10.20 -14.69
N ARG A 288 -11.17 -10.47 -13.47
CA ARG A 288 -9.89 -10.00 -12.90
C ARG A 288 -9.68 -8.49 -13.14
N PRO A 289 -10.54 -7.63 -12.58
CA PRO A 289 -10.56 -6.22 -12.91
C PRO A 289 -9.30 -5.54 -12.38
N ALA A 290 -8.66 -4.75 -13.24
CA ALA A 290 -7.57 -3.86 -12.82
C ALA A 290 -8.08 -2.77 -11.86
N GLY A 291 -7.17 -2.21 -11.07
CA GLY A 291 -7.43 -1.01 -10.28
C GLY A 291 -7.90 0.15 -11.17
N GLY A 292 -8.79 0.97 -10.62
CA GLY A 292 -9.46 2.05 -11.34
C GLY A 292 -10.67 1.62 -12.17
N LYS A 293 -11.00 0.33 -12.25
CA LYS A 293 -12.28 -0.10 -12.86
C LYS A 293 -13.46 0.40 -12.03
N VAL A 294 -14.50 0.86 -12.71
CA VAL A 294 -15.72 1.42 -12.10
C VAL A 294 -16.53 0.31 -11.44
N LEU A 295 -17.00 0.54 -10.22
CA LEU A 295 -18.04 -0.28 -9.60
C LEU A 295 -19.38 0.45 -9.72
N MET A 296 -20.40 -0.24 -10.21
CA MET A 296 -21.78 0.20 -10.16
C MET A 296 -22.53 -0.75 -9.26
N TRP A 297 -23.19 -0.22 -8.23
CA TRP A 297 -23.97 -1.03 -7.31
C TRP A 297 -25.29 -0.36 -6.98
N LYS A 298 -26.34 -1.18 -6.82
CA LYS A 298 -27.68 -0.72 -6.45
C LYS A 298 -28.40 -1.76 -5.59
N PRO A 299 -29.22 -1.33 -4.60
CA PRO A 299 -30.06 -2.27 -3.85
C PRO A 299 -30.97 -3.07 -4.78
N ILE A 300 -31.21 -4.34 -4.46
CA ILE A 300 -32.32 -5.09 -5.05
C ILE A 300 -33.58 -4.69 -4.29
N LEU A 301 -34.38 -3.80 -4.88
CA LEU A 301 -35.70 -3.50 -4.36
C LEU A 301 -36.59 -4.70 -4.67
N ARG A 302 -37.07 -5.37 -3.62
CA ARG A 302 -38.22 -6.27 -3.70
C ARG A 302 -39.47 -5.49 -3.40
#